data_AF-A0A1I0K7Q7-F1
#
_entry.id   AF-A0A1I0K7Q7-F1
#
_cell.length_a   1.000
_cell.length_b   1.000
_cell.length_c   1.000
_cell.angle_alpha   90.00
_cell.angle_beta   90.00
_cell.angle_gamma   90.00
#
_symmetry.space_group_name_H-M   'P 1'
#
loop_
_entity.id
_entity.type
_entity.pdbx_description
1 polymer ?
#
loop_
_entity_poly.entity_id
_entity_poly.type
_entity_poly.pdbx_seq_one_letter_code
_entity_poly.pdbx_strand_id
1 'polypeptide(L)' 'MLSNIQRNIIIRALQIRKNQGEEPADILEGYKNLTEEEKAELLEALEE' A
#
# COMPACT_ATOMS: atom_id res chain seq x y z
N MET A 1 4.46 -9.27 -9.28
CA MET A 1 5.59 -8.98 -8.37
C MET A 1 6.04 -7.56 -8.58
N LEU A 2 5.70 -6.69 -7.63
CA LEU A 2 6.14 -5.31 -7.52
C LEU A 2 7.67 -5.21 -7.48
N SER A 3 8.24 -4.24 -8.20
CA SER A 3 9.64 -3.87 -7.98
C SER A 3 9.81 -3.19 -6.61
N ASN A 4 10.99 -3.31 -6.01
CA ASN A 4 11.31 -2.66 -4.73
C ASN A 4 11.07 -1.13 -4.76
N ILE A 5 11.30 -0.49 -5.91
CA ILE A 5 11.06 0.95 -6.08
C ILE A 5 9.56 1.26 -6.02
N GLN A 6 8.74 0.53 -6.78
CA GLN A 6 7.30 0.72 -6.78
C GLN A 6 6.70 0.42 -5.40
N ARG A 7 7.15 -0.66 -4.74
CA ARG A 7 6.75 -1.00 -3.37
C ARG A 7 7.03 0.16 -2.40
N ASN A 8 8.25 0.69 -2.40
CA ASN A 8 8.62 1.80 -1.51
C ASN A 8 7.84 3.09 -1.79
N ILE A 9 7.52 3.38 -3.05
CA ILE A 9 6.69 4.54 -3.43
C ILE A 9 5.28 4.36 -2.88
N ILE A 10 4.67 3.17 -3.05
CA ILE A 10 3.32 2.90 -2.57
C ILE A 10 3.27 2.95 -1.04
N ILE A 11 4.21 2.32 -0.34
CA ILE A 11 4.27 2.36 1.14
C ILE A 11 4.34 3.80 1.64
N ARG A 12 5.22 4.64 1.09
CA ARG A 12 5.28 6.07 1.47
C ARG A 12 3.97 6.80 1.22
N ALA A 13 3.33 6.53 0.08
CA ALA A 13 2.04 7.15 -0.25
C ALA A 13 0.92 6.73 0.71
N LEU A 14 0.93 5.47 1.16
CA LEU A 14 -0.02 4.95 2.14
C LEU A 14 0.25 5.52 3.54
N GLN A 15 1.51 5.62 3.97
CA GLN A 15 1.87 6.25 5.25
C GLN A 15 1.39 7.71 5.34
N ILE A 16 1.57 8.48 4.27
CA ILE A 16 1.10 9.88 4.22
C ILE A 16 -0.42 9.95 4.41
N ARG A 17 -1.18 9.09 3.71
CA ARG A 17 -2.65 9.05 3.80
C ARG A 17 -3.14 8.53 5.16
N LYS A 18 -2.48 7.52 5.72
CA LYS A 18 -2.73 7.04 7.10
C LYS A 18 -2.60 8.17 8.11
N ASN A 19 -1.55 8.99 7.98
CA ASN A 19 -1.36 10.16 8.83
C ASN A 19 -2.39 11.28 8.62
N GLN A 20 -3.10 11.28 7.49
CA GLN A 20 -4.23 12.18 7.20
C GLN A 20 -5.58 11.61 7.69
N GLY A 21 -5.58 10.40 8.26
CA GLY A 21 -6.78 9.72 8.78
C GLY A 21 -7.51 8.86 7.75
N GLU A 22 -6.92 8.61 6.58
CA GLU A 22 -7.45 7.65 5.61
C GLU A 22 -6.99 6.22 5.93
N GLU A 23 -7.81 5.22 5.62
CA GLU A 23 -7.49 3.81 5.82
C GLU A 23 -6.70 3.24 4.62
N PRO A 24 -5.44 2.76 4.80
CA PRO A 24 -4.64 2.21 3.71
C PRO A 24 -5.30 1.05 2.94
N ALA A 25 -6.11 0.23 3.62
CA ALA A 25 -6.83 -0.87 2.97
C ALA A 25 -7.83 -0.35 1.93
N ASP A 26 -8.65 0.65 2.30
CA ASP A 26 -9.62 1.28 1.39
C ASP A 26 -8.93 1.92 0.18
N ILE A 27 -7.76 2.53 0.39
CA ILE A 27 -6.96 3.13 -0.68
C ILE A 27 -6.47 2.05 -1.68
N LEU A 28 -6.02 0.91 -1.17
CA LEU A 28 -5.52 -0.20 -1.98
C LEU A 28 -6.61 -0.89 -2.81
N GLU A 29 -7.88 -0.83 -2.41
CA GLU A 29 -9.00 -1.29 -3.25
C GLU A 29 -9.04 -0.56 -4.61
N GLY A 30 -8.60 0.71 -4.65
CA GLY A 30 -8.51 1.50 -5.87
C GLY A 30 -7.41 1.04 -6.85
N TYR A 31 -6.45 0.23 -6.40
CA TYR A 31 -5.31 -0.20 -7.19
C TYR A 31 -5.66 -1.46 -8.00
N LYS A 32 -6.28 -1.26 -9.17
CA LYS A 32 -6.72 -2.36 -10.07
C LYS A 32 -5.59 -3.20 -10.67
N ASN A 33 -4.36 -2.72 -10.62
CA ASN A 33 -3.18 -3.39 -11.18
C ASN A 33 -2.36 -4.17 -10.14
N LEU A 34 -2.81 -4.19 -8.87
CA LEU A 34 -2.19 -4.97 -7.81
C LEU A 34 -2.98 -6.25 -7.58
N THR A 35 -2.27 -7.36 -7.41
CA THR A 35 -2.91 -8.59 -6.94
C THR A 35 -3.27 -8.47 -5.46
N GLU A 36 -4.18 -9.31 -4.98
CA GLU A 36 -4.53 -9.34 -3.56
C GLU A 36 -3.33 -9.69 -2.67
N GLU A 37 -2.43 -10.55 -3.16
CA GLU A 37 -1.15 -10.87 -2.49
C GLU A 37 -0.26 -9.62 -2.37
N GLU A 38 -0.12 -8.84 -3.45
CA GLU A 38 0.66 -7.61 -3.45
C GLU A 38 0.05 -6.54 -2.52
N LYS A 39 -1.27 -6.45 -2.44
CA LYS A 39 -1.95 -5.55 -1.50
C LYS A 39 -1.71 -5.99 -0.05
N ALA A 40 -1.78 -7.29 0.24
CA ALA A 40 -1.52 -7.83 1.57
C ALA A 40 -0.08 -7.57 2.02
N GLU A 41 0.91 -7.79 1.14
CA GLU A 41 2.32 -7.49 1.43
C GLU A 41 2.57 -6.00 1.72
N LEU A 42 1.83 -5.10 1.05
CA LEU A 42 1.93 -3.66 1.28
C LEU A 42 1.29 -3.25 2.61
N LEU A 43 0.20 -3.90 3.02
CA LEU A 43 -0.44 -3.65 4.31
C LEU A 43 0.41 -4.16 5.47
N GLU A 44 0.96 -5.37 5.37
CA GLU A 44 1.87 -5.92 6.37
C GLU A 44 3.08 -5.00 6.60
N ALA A 45 3.64 -4.46 5.50
CA ALA A 45 4.76 -3.51 5.56
C ALA A 45 4.43 -2.14 6.19
N LEU A 46 3.16 -1.84 6.48
CA LEU A 46 2.73 -0.62 7.18
C LEU A 46 2.51 -0.83 8.69
N GLU A 47 2.46 -2.08 9.13
CA GLU A 47 2.31 -2.46 10.54
C GLU A 47 3.66 -2.70 11.23
N GLU A 48 4.71 -2.94 10.45
CA GLU A 48 6.12 -3.06 10.88
C GLU A 48 6.79 -1.68 11.13
#